data_AF-M4CCV9-F1
#
_entry.id   AF-M4CCV9-F1
#
_cell.length_a   1.000
_cell.length_b   1.000
_cell.length_c   1.000
_cell.angle_alpha   90.00
_cell.angle_beta   90.00
_cell.angle_gamma   90.00
#
_symmetry.space_group_name_H-M   'P 1'
#
loop_
_entity.id
_entity.type
_entity.pdbx_description
1 polymer ?
#
loop_
_entity_poly.entity_id
_entity_poly.type
_entity_poly.pdbx_seq_one_letter_code
_entity_poly.pdbx_strand_id
1 'polypeptide(L)'
;MVMEEARATPDSVVSEFEGTILRNEDPFSYFMLVAFEASGLIRFAALLFLWSVITLLDVFSYKNAALKLMTFVATVGLREPEIQSVARAVLPKFYMDDVSIDTWKVYSSCKKKVVVTRMPRVMVEMFAKEHLKADEVIGSELIVNRFGFVTGLTRESDIDQSVLSRVADLFVDRKPQIGLARPGKTISTTFLSLCEEHIHAPVPENYNHRNKHLELRPLPVIFHDGRLVKRPTPPTSLLILTWIPLGIILAAIRIFLGSVLPFWTTPYVSKILGGQVIVKGKPPQPPAAGNSGVLFVCTHRTLMDPVVLSYVLERSIPAVTYSISRLTEILSPIPTVRLTRVRDVDAAKIKQQLSKGDLVVCPEGVKYTALLSETKTSASYS
;
A
#
# COMPACT_ATOMS: atom_id res chain seq x y z
N MET A 1 50.75 13.06 -2.55
CA MET A 1 49.79 13.22 -1.44
C MET A 1 48.64 14.06 -1.98
N VAL A 2 47.64 13.39 -2.58
CA VAL A 2 46.48 14.07 -3.16
C VAL A 2 45.57 14.42 -2.00
N MET A 3 45.36 15.71 -1.77
CA MET A 3 44.40 16.22 -0.79
C MET A 3 43.02 15.67 -1.15
N GLU A 4 42.51 14.77 -0.31
CA GLU A 4 41.14 14.32 -0.30
C GLU A 4 40.29 15.49 0.21
N GLU A 5 39.85 16.33 -0.71
CA GLU A 5 38.90 17.40 -0.44
C GLU A 5 37.60 16.76 0.06
N ALA A 6 37.35 16.85 1.37
CA ALA A 6 36.06 16.54 1.97
C ALA A 6 35.03 17.55 1.43
N ARG A 7 34.45 17.27 0.26
CA ARG A 7 33.31 18.03 -0.27
C ARG A 7 32.19 17.96 0.76
N ALA A 8 31.69 19.14 1.15
CA ALA A 8 30.55 19.30 2.02
C ALA A 8 29.36 18.46 1.51
N THR A 9 28.53 17.95 2.43
CA THR A 9 27.28 17.26 2.10
C THR A 9 26.47 18.13 1.14
N PRO A 10 26.02 17.61 -0.03
CA PRO A 10 25.23 18.38 -0.97
C PRO A 10 23.99 18.97 -0.28
N ASP A 11 23.79 20.27 -0.46
CA ASP A 11 22.73 21.04 0.21
C ASP A 11 21.35 20.74 -0.39
N SER A 12 21.26 20.33 -1.66
CA SER A 12 19.97 20.10 -2.33
C SER A 12 20.00 19.08 -3.45
N VAL A 13 18.95 18.26 -3.55
CA VAL A 13 18.71 17.32 -4.65
C VAL A 13 17.31 17.49 -5.23
N VAL A 14 17.21 17.43 -6.56
CA VAL A 14 15.96 17.31 -7.30
C VAL A 14 15.99 15.96 -8.01
N SER A 15 15.02 15.09 -7.72
CA SER A 15 14.99 13.73 -8.26
C SER A 15 13.69 13.45 -8.96
N GLU A 16 13.78 12.89 -10.17
CA GLU A 16 12.65 12.22 -10.81
C GLU A 16 12.21 11.03 -9.95
N PHE A 17 10.91 10.78 -9.88
CA PHE A 17 10.34 9.72 -9.07
C PHE A 17 10.32 8.40 -9.85
N GLU A 18 9.64 8.38 -11.00
CA GLU A 18 9.52 7.22 -11.89
C GLU A 18 10.82 6.96 -12.66
N GLY A 19 11.32 5.72 -12.63
CA GLY A 19 12.55 5.31 -13.33
C GLY A 19 13.85 5.84 -12.72
N THR A 20 13.80 6.48 -11.55
CA THR A 20 14.98 7.01 -10.85
C THR A 20 14.97 6.62 -9.37
N ILE A 21 14.06 7.20 -8.56
CA ILE A 21 13.84 6.74 -7.18
C ILE A 21 13.19 5.36 -7.21
N LEU A 22 12.13 5.22 -8.00
CA LEU A 22 11.52 3.95 -8.34
C LEU A 22 12.28 3.33 -9.50
N ARG A 23 12.55 2.02 -9.47
CA ARG A 23 13.25 1.34 -10.57
C ARG A 23 12.42 1.31 -11.83
N ASN A 24 11.10 1.17 -11.71
CA ASN A 24 10.23 1.16 -12.87
C ASN A 24 9.92 2.56 -13.37
N GLU A 25 10.07 2.74 -14.67
CA GLU A 25 9.71 3.96 -15.39
C GLU A 25 8.19 4.08 -15.60
N ASP A 26 7.53 2.96 -15.88
CA ASP A 26 6.12 2.93 -16.25
C ASP A 26 5.20 3.06 -15.03
N PRO A 27 4.39 4.13 -14.92
CA PRO A 27 3.48 4.34 -13.82
C PRO A 27 2.18 3.50 -13.93
N PHE A 28 1.93 2.79 -15.03
CA PHE A 28 0.67 2.09 -15.33
C PHE A 28 0.14 1.27 -14.14
N SER A 29 1.02 0.47 -13.53
CA SER A 29 0.64 -0.37 -12.39
C SER A 29 0.19 0.40 -11.14
N TYR A 30 0.65 1.65 -10.94
CA TYR A 30 0.18 2.50 -9.83
C TYR A 30 -1.20 3.08 -10.12
N PHE A 31 -1.47 3.44 -11.38
CA PHE A 31 -2.82 3.80 -11.82
C PHE A 31 -3.79 2.63 -11.72
N MET A 32 -3.34 1.40 -12.02
CA MET A 32 -4.13 0.19 -11.81
C MET A 32 -4.50 -0.02 -10.34
N LEU A 33 -3.58 0.24 -9.40
CA LEU A 33 -3.87 0.19 -7.96
C LEU A 33 -4.92 1.22 -7.55
N VAL A 34 -4.81 2.46 -8.03
CA VAL A 34 -5.83 3.49 -7.78
C VAL A 34 -7.18 3.10 -8.36
N ALA A 35 -7.21 2.62 -9.61
CA ALA A 35 -8.42 2.16 -10.28
C ALA A 35 -9.12 1.04 -9.49
N PHE A 36 -8.35 0.07 -8.99
CA PHE A 36 -8.89 -1.07 -8.25
C PHE A 36 -9.39 -0.72 -6.86
N GLU A 37 -8.60 0.01 -6.07
CA GLU A 37 -8.91 0.26 -4.66
C GLU A 37 -9.93 1.39 -4.47
N ALA A 38 -9.91 2.41 -5.33
CA ALA A 38 -10.84 3.52 -5.22
C ALA A 38 -12.20 3.24 -5.90
N SER A 39 -12.26 2.39 -6.93
CA SER A 39 -13.48 2.18 -7.73
C SER A 39 -13.83 0.74 -8.05
N GLY A 40 -12.98 -0.22 -7.71
CA GLY A 40 -13.22 -1.64 -7.95
C GLY A 40 -12.89 -2.13 -9.36
N LEU A 41 -13.49 -3.27 -9.70
CA LEU A 41 -13.07 -4.09 -10.85
C LEU A 41 -13.40 -3.49 -12.22
N ILE A 42 -14.48 -2.71 -12.35
CA ILE A 42 -14.92 -2.18 -13.65
C ILE A 42 -13.87 -1.24 -14.22
N ARG A 43 -13.40 -0.29 -13.41
CA ARG A 43 -12.37 0.67 -13.83
C ARG A 43 -11.01 0.00 -14.02
N PHE A 44 -10.67 -0.96 -13.16
CA PHE A 44 -9.47 -1.78 -13.30
C PHE A 44 -9.45 -2.51 -14.66
N ALA A 45 -10.57 -3.13 -15.05
CA ALA A 45 -10.71 -3.79 -16.34
C ALA A 45 -10.69 -2.80 -17.52
N ALA A 46 -11.35 -1.65 -17.39
CA ALA A 46 -11.35 -0.61 -18.43
C ALA A 46 -9.93 -0.06 -18.69
N LEU A 47 -9.15 0.21 -17.63
CA LEU A 47 -7.77 0.66 -17.76
C LEU A 47 -6.88 -0.43 -18.37
N LEU A 48 -7.07 -1.70 -18.00
CA LEU A 48 -6.37 -2.82 -18.61
C LEU A 48 -6.69 -2.96 -20.11
N PHE A 49 -7.96 -2.81 -20.49
CA PHE A 49 -8.36 -2.87 -21.90
C PHE A 49 -7.69 -1.76 -22.73
N LEU A 50 -7.52 -0.58 -22.15
CA LEU A 50 -6.85 0.56 -22.78
C LEU A 50 -5.32 0.47 -22.75
N TRP A 51 -4.73 -0.55 -22.10
CA TRP A 51 -3.27 -0.71 -22.02
C TRP A 51 -2.60 -0.71 -23.40
N SER A 52 -3.18 -1.39 -24.40
CA SER A 52 -2.63 -1.43 -25.75
C SER A 52 -2.61 -0.04 -26.40
N VAL A 53 -3.65 0.77 -26.15
CA VAL A 53 -3.74 2.15 -26.65
C VAL A 53 -2.72 3.04 -25.95
N ILE A 54 -2.57 2.92 -24.63
CA ILE A 54 -1.59 3.66 -23.83
C ILE A 54 -0.17 3.34 -24.32
N THR A 55 0.14 2.06 -24.51
CA THR A 55 1.44 1.61 -25.04
C THR A 55 1.68 2.15 -26.44
N LEU A 56 0.66 2.16 -27.30
CA LEU A 56 0.77 2.70 -28.66
C LEU A 56 1.06 4.20 -28.65
N LEU A 57 0.40 4.97 -27.77
CA LEU A 57 0.68 6.39 -27.59
C LEU A 57 2.12 6.63 -27.14
N ASP A 58 2.64 5.81 -26.22
CA ASP A 58 4.03 5.91 -25.77
C ASP A 58 5.03 5.56 -26.87
N VAL A 59 4.76 4.54 -27.69
CA VAL A 59 5.59 4.17 -28.85
C VAL A 59 5.66 5.31 -29.87
N PHE A 60 4.55 6.02 -30.11
CA PHE A 60 4.51 7.22 -30.95
C PHE A 60 4.99 8.50 -30.25
N SER A 61 5.63 8.39 -29.09
CA SER A 61 6.17 9.51 -28.31
C SER A 61 5.12 10.50 -27.77
N TYR A 62 3.85 10.14 -27.73
CA TYR A 62 2.77 10.93 -27.11
C TYR A 62 2.64 10.66 -25.61
N LYS A 63 3.77 10.74 -24.88
CA LYS A 63 3.86 10.40 -23.45
C LYS A 63 2.91 11.22 -22.56
N ASN A 64 2.67 12.49 -22.91
CA ASN A 64 1.72 13.34 -22.19
C ASN A 64 0.27 12.87 -22.39
N ALA A 65 -0.09 12.40 -23.58
CA ALA A 65 -1.42 11.89 -23.86
C ALA A 65 -1.65 10.53 -23.18
N ALA A 66 -0.67 9.61 -23.24
CA ALA A 66 -0.70 8.32 -22.55
C ALA A 66 -0.96 8.49 -21.05
N LEU A 67 -0.20 9.39 -20.40
CA LEU A 67 -0.35 9.69 -18.97
C LEU A 67 -1.69 10.35 -18.63
N LYS A 68 -2.17 11.29 -19.45
CA LYS A 68 -3.48 11.91 -19.28
C LYS A 68 -4.60 10.88 -19.43
N LEU A 69 -4.49 9.94 -20.36
CA LEU A 69 -5.46 8.86 -20.54
C LEU A 69 -5.49 7.93 -19.31
N MET A 70 -4.32 7.50 -18.81
CA MET A 70 -4.22 6.71 -17.57
C MET A 70 -4.84 7.45 -16.38
N THR A 71 -4.50 8.72 -16.21
CA THR A 71 -5.01 9.58 -15.14
C THR A 71 -6.53 9.72 -15.22
N PHE A 72 -7.05 9.98 -16.42
CA PHE A 72 -8.49 10.13 -16.64
C PHE A 72 -9.24 8.87 -16.25
N VAL A 73 -8.86 7.73 -16.82
CA VAL A 73 -9.56 6.46 -16.57
C VAL A 73 -9.46 6.06 -15.10
N ALA A 74 -8.31 6.25 -14.46
CA ALA A 74 -8.10 5.87 -13.05
C ALA A 74 -8.87 6.76 -12.06
N THR A 75 -9.03 8.05 -12.36
CA THR A 75 -9.47 9.05 -11.36
C THR A 75 -10.82 9.71 -11.63
N VAL A 76 -11.34 9.66 -12.86
CA VAL A 76 -12.60 10.34 -13.21
C VAL A 76 -13.76 9.91 -12.32
N GLY A 77 -14.46 10.90 -11.76
CA GLY A 77 -15.63 10.70 -10.92
C GLY A 77 -15.33 10.23 -9.49
N LEU A 78 -14.06 10.09 -9.09
CA LEU A 78 -13.69 9.85 -7.70
C LEU A 78 -13.70 11.13 -6.89
N ARG A 79 -13.85 11.01 -5.57
CA ARG A 79 -13.55 12.11 -4.66
C ARG A 79 -12.06 12.16 -4.37
N GLU A 80 -11.49 13.36 -4.27
CA GLU A 80 -10.06 13.54 -3.96
C GLU A 80 -9.62 12.81 -2.66
N PRO A 81 -10.40 12.83 -1.56
CA PRO A 81 -10.06 12.08 -0.35
C PRO A 81 -9.99 10.55 -0.55
N GLU A 82 -10.73 9.99 -1.52
CA GLU A 82 -10.66 8.55 -1.83
C GLU A 82 -9.31 8.22 -2.47
N ILE A 83 -8.86 9.05 -3.41
CA ILE A 83 -7.53 8.92 -4.03
C ILE A 83 -6.43 9.08 -2.98
N GLN A 84 -6.56 10.10 -2.12
CA GLN A 84 -5.61 10.34 -1.03
C GLN A 84 -5.57 9.15 -0.05
N SER A 85 -6.71 8.53 0.25
CA SER A 85 -6.76 7.33 1.09
C SER A 85 -5.99 6.17 0.45
N VAL A 86 -6.15 5.92 -0.85
CA VAL A 86 -5.40 4.87 -1.56
C VAL A 86 -3.91 5.21 -1.63
N ALA A 87 -3.57 6.48 -1.87
CA ALA A 87 -2.19 6.97 -1.89
C ALA A 87 -1.47 6.83 -0.54
N ARG A 88 -2.23 6.85 0.56
CA ARG A 88 -1.69 6.64 1.91
C ARG A 88 -1.65 5.17 2.33
N ALA A 89 -2.69 4.40 2.03
CA ALA A 89 -2.84 3.04 2.56
C ALA A 89 -2.21 1.96 1.68
N VAL A 90 -2.26 2.14 0.35
CA VAL A 90 -1.94 1.06 -0.61
C VAL A 90 -0.66 1.33 -1.36
N LEU A 91 -0.55 2.50 -2.00
CA LEU A 91 0.61 2.82 -2.86
C LEU A 91 1.97 2.73 -2.15
N PRO A 92 2.13 3.13 -0.87
CA PRO A 92 3.44 3.12 -0.20
C PRO A 92 4.11 1.75 -0.21
N LYS A 93 3.33 0.66 -0.03
CA LYS A 93 3.86 -0.71 -0.10
C LYS A 93 4.53 -0.96 -1.46
N PHE A 94 3.82 -0.67 -2.55
CA PHE A 94 4.29 -0.94 -3.91
C PHE A 94 5.39 0.01 -4.37
N TYR A 95 5.41 1.24 -3.85
CA TYR A 95 6.55 2.14 -4.05
C TYR A 95 7.78 1.63 -3.31
N MET A 96 7.64 1.22 -2.05
CA MET A 96 8.74 0.74 -1.22
C MET A 96 9.41 -0.52 -1.80
N ASP A 97 8.61 -1.45 -2.33
CA ASP A 97 9.10 -2.63 -3.04
C ASP A 97 9.91 -2.27 -4.31
N ASP A 98 9.70 -1.07 -4.86
CA ASP A 98 10.31 -0.61 -6.10
C ASP A 98 11.41 0.46 -5.92
N VAL A 99 11.73 0.84 -4.68
CA VAL A 99 12.79 1.83 -4.43
C VAL A 99 14.16 1.28 -4.84
N SER A 100 14.91 2.08 -5.60
CA SER A 100 16.32 1.85 -5.90
C SER A 100 17.18 2.25 -4.70
N ILE A 101 17.88 1.28 -4.12
CA ILE A 101 18.76 1.53 -2.96
C ILE A 101 19.94 2.44 -3.37
N ASP A 102 20.43 2.32 -4.60
CA ASP A 102 21.57 3.12 -5.07
C ASP A 102 21.17 4.59 -5.25
N THR A 103 20.00 4.84 -5.86
CA THR A 103 19.45 6.20 -5.95
C THR A 103 19.11 6.76 -4.56
N TRP A 104 18.55 5.92 -3.68
CA TRP A 104 18.20 6.31 -2.31
C TRP A 104 19.42 6.84 -1.54
N LYS A 105 20.59 6.21 -1.65
CA LYS A 105 21.81 6.65 -0.96
C LYS A 105 22.23 8.07 -1.36
N VAL A 106 22.13 8.42 -2.64
CA VAL A 106 22.44 9.76 -3.11
C VAL A 106 21.38 10.75 -2.64
N TYR A 107 20.11 10.40 -2.86
CA TYR A 107 18.96 11.24 -2.51
C TYR A 107 18.91 11.58 -1.01
N SER A 108 19.08 10.58 -0.13
CA SER A 108 19.00 10.76 1.33
C SER A 108 20.24 11.44 1.94
N SER A 109 21.35 11.53 1.21
CA SER A 109 22.55 12.27 1.66
C SER A 109 22.41 13.79 1.61
N CYS A 110 21.40 14.29 0.89
CA CYS A 110 21.17 15.71 0.70
C CYS A 110 20.24 16.29 1.77
N LYS A 111 20.46 17.54 2.16
CA LYS A 111 19.62 18.22 3.17
C LYS A 111 18.23 18.56 2.62
N LYS A 112 18.18 19.38 1.56
CA LYS A 112 16.93 19.75 0.86
C LYS A 112 16.62 18.72 -0.23
N LYS A 113 15.43 18.15 -0.20
CA LYS A 113 15.01 17.05 -1.08
C LYS A 113 13.72 17.40 -1.80
N VAL A 114 13.78 17.45 -3.13
CA VAL A 114 12.62 17.71 -3.98
C VAL A 114 12.36 16.51 -4.88
N VAL A 115 11.13 16.01 -4.85
CA VAL A 115 10.69 14.91 -5.72
C VAL A 115 9.88 15.48 -6.87
N VAL A 116 10.24 15.09 -8.08
CA VAL A 116 9.57 15.44 -9.32
C VAL A 116 8.90 14.20 -9.89
N THR A 117 7.62 14.29 -10.21
CA THR A 117 6.85 13.18 -10.77
C THR A 117 5.98 13.68 -11.90
N ARG A 118 5.72 12.82 -12.89
CA ARG A 118 4.73 13.14 -13.93
C ARG A 118 3.32 12.75 -13.46
N MET A 119 3.21 11.74 -12.61
CA MET A 119 1.95 11.33 -11.99
C MET A 119 1.27 12.49 -11.22
N PRO A 120 -0.06 12.38 -10.99
CA PRO A 120 -0.77 13.30 -10.11
C PRO A 120 -0.10 13.43 -8.74
N ARG A 121 0.13 14.67 -8.29
CA ARG A 121 0.83 14.96 -7.02
C ARG A 121 0.21 14.19 -5.84
N VAL A 122 -1.11 14.15 -5.78
CA VAL A 122 -1.89 13.46 -4.73
C VAL A 122 -1.55 11.97 -4.58
N MET A 123 -1.09 11.30 -5.65
CA MET A 123 -0.71 9.88 -5.60
C MET A 123 0.65 9.65 -4.95
N VAL A 124 1.55 10.64 -5.02
CA VAL A 124 2.97 10.49 -4.62
C VAL A 124 3.30 11.24 -3.34
N GLU A 125 2.63 12.37 -3.10
CA GLU A 125 2.99 13.35 -2.07
C GLU A 125 3.15 12.75 -0.67
N MET A 126 2.20 11.92 -0.25
CA MET A 126 2.23 11.28 1.06
C MET A 126 3.43 10.34 1.21
N PHE A 127 3.70 9.51 0.21
CA PHE A 127 4.84 8.60 0.24
C PHE A 127 6.16 9.38 0.25
N ALA A 128 6.30 10.37 -0.63
CA ALA A 128 7.50 11.18 -0.73
C ALA A 128 7.79 11.95 0.58
N LYS A 129 6.78 12.58 1.19
CA LYS A 129 6.96 13.35 2.44
C LYS A 129 7.16 12.43 3.66
N GLU A 130 6.31 11.42 3.85
CA GLU A 130 6.36 10.59 5.06
C GLU A 130 7.52 9.58 5.07
N HIS A 131 7.77 8.94 3.93
CA HIS A 131 8.71 7.81 3.81
C HIS A 131 10.06 8.20 3.23
N LEU A 132 10.08 9.10 2.22
CA LEU A 132 11.32 9.59 1.61
C LEU A 132 11.85 10.88 2.26
N LYS A 133 11.10 11.50 3.19
CA LYS A 133 11.47 12.80 3.80
C LYS A 133 11.76 13.87 2.74
N ALA A 134 10.95 13.92 1.70
CA ALA A 134 10.95 15.01 0.73
C ALA A 134 10.41 16.28 1.39
N ASP A 135 11.06 17.41 1.15
CA ASP A 135 10.57 18.73 1.57
C ASP A 135 9.45 19.19 0.64
N GLU A 136 9.64 19.00 -0.67
CA GLU A 136 8.68 19.39 -1.70
C GLU A 136 8.45 18.31 -2.74
N VAL A 137 7.23 18.29 -3.29
CA VAL A 137 6.81 17.34 -4.32
C VAL A 137 6.14 18.09 -5.47
N ILE A 138 6.71 17.98 -6.66
CA ILE A 138 6.24 18.62 -7.88
C ILE A 138 5.65 17.53 -8.77
N GLY A 139 4.33 17.59 -8.99
CA GLY A 139 3.60 16.65 -9.83
C GLY A 139 2.44 17.34 -10.54
N SER A 140 1.75 16.62 -11.41
CA SER A 140 0.57 17.15 -12.09
C SER A 140 -0.59 17.36 -11.11
N GLU A 141 -1.36 18.43 -11.30
CA GLU A 141 -2.49 18.77 -10.42
C GLU A 141 -3.80 18.34 -11.06
N LEU A 142 -4.61 17.58 -10.32
CA LEU A 142 -5.94 17.16 -10.79
C LEU A 142 -6.93 18.32 -10.74
N ILE A 143 -7.82 18.39 -11.73
CA ILE A 143 -8.93 19.33 -11.73
C ILE A 143 -10.09 18.72 -10.94
N VAL A 144 -10.51 19.42 -9.89
CA VAL A 144 -11.64 19.05 -9.04
C VAL A 144 -12.80 19.99 -9.31
N ASN A 145 -14.00 19.43 -9.47
CA ASN A 145 -15.21 20.22 -9.67
C ASN A 145 -15.69 20.84 -8.35
N ARG A 146 -16.67 21.75 -8.43
CA ARG A 146 -17.29 22.40 -7.26
C ARG A 146 -17.91 21.46 -6.22
N PHE A 147 -18.14 20.20 -6.58
CA PHE A 147 -18.75 19.17 -5.73
C PHE A 147 -17.71 18.23 -5.11
N GLY A 148 -16.41 18.48 -5.32
CA GLY A 148 -15.32 17.67 -4.76
C GLY A 148 -14.98 16.40 -5.56
N PHE A 149 -15.48 16.27 -6.79
CA PHE A 149 -15.15 15.15 -7.67
C PHE A 149 -14.06 15.53 -8.67
N VAL A 150 -13.13 14.61 -8.88
CA VAL A 150 -12.05 14.71 -9.86
C VAL A 150 -12.61 14.51 -11.27
N THR A 151 -12.29 15.43 -12.18
CA THR A 151 -12.74 15.36 -13.59
C THR A 151 -11.93 14.36 -14.41
N GLY A 152 -10.81 13.87 -13.89
CA GLY A 152 -9.84 13.03 -14.58
C GLY A 152 -8.83 13.80 -15.42
N LEU A 153 -8.94 15.13 -15.48
CA LEU A 153 -8.03 15.99 -16.25
C LEU A 153 -6.99 16.66 -15.35
N THR A 154 -5.80 16.88 -15.89
CA THR A 154 -4.73 17.64 -15.25
C THR A 154 -4.83 19.12 -15.60
N ARG A 155 -4.40 20.01 -14.71
CA ARG A 155 -4.36 21.47 -14.97
C ARG A 155 -3.35 21.83 -16.06
N GLU A 156 -2.29 21.05 -16.18
CA GLU A 156 -1.17 21.30 -17.06
C GLU A 156 -1.47 20.84 -18.50
N SER A 157 -1.25 21.73 -19.47
CA SER A 157 -1.26 21.40 -20.90
C SER A 157 -0.05 20.55 -21.27
N ASP A 158 1.14 21.01 -20.87
CA ASP A 158 2.41 20.29 -20.94
C ASP A 158 2.99 20.10 -19.54
N ILE A 159 3.08 18.84 -19.12
CA ILE A 159 3.52 18.44 -17.78
C ILE A 159 5.02 18.73 -17.61
N ASP A 160 5.84 18.48 -18.64
CA ASP A 160 7.29 18.61 -18.52
C ASP A 160 7.70 20.08 -18.41
N GLN A 161 7.03 20.98 -19.15
CA GLN A 161 7.24 22.43 -19.03
C GLN A 161 6.77 22.99 -17.68
N SER A 162 5.61 22.54 -17.19
CA SER A 162 5.10 22.95 -15.86
C SER A 162 6.04 22.50 -14.73
N VAL A 163 6.58 21.28 -14.83
CA VAL A 163 7.58 20.78 -13.89
C VAL A 163 8.84 21.64 -13.94
N LEU A 164 9.35 21.96 -15.13
CA LEU A 164 10.53 22.79 -15.31
C LEU A 164 10.35 24.18 -14.67
N SER A 165 9.23 24.85 -14.93
CA SER A 165 8.96 26.18 -14.36
C SER A 165 8.83 26.12 -12.84
N ARG A 166 8.12 25.13 -12.29
CA ARG A 166 7.96 24.98 -10.84
C ARG A 166 9.27 24.66 -10.12
N VAL A 167 10.18 23.92 -10.75
CA VAL A 167 11.53 23.71 -10.20
C VAL A 167 12.32 25.02 -10.23
N ALA A 168 12.25 25.79 -11.31
CA ALA A 168 12.91 27.10 -11.39
C ALA A 168 12.41 28.06 -10.31
N ASP A 169 11.09 28.12 -10.09
CA ASP A 169 10.46 28.97 -9.08
C ASP A 169 10.86 28.58 -7.63
N LEU A 170 11.21 27.32 -7.39
CA LEU A 170 11.68 26.83 -6.09
C LEU A 170 13.17 27.11 -5.83
N PHE A 171 13.93 27.43 -6.87
CA PHE A 171 15.38 27.58 -6.86
C PHE A 171 15.82 28.88 -7.55
N VAL A 172 15.14 29.99 -7.23
CA VAL A 172 15.42 31.32 -7.79
C VAL A 172 16.82 31.82 -7.42
N ASP A 173 17.21 31.65 -6.15
CA ASP A 173 18.45 32.23 -5.61
C ASP A 173 19.69 31.33 -5.78
N ARG A 174 19.48 30.01 -5.83
CA ARG A 174 20.56 29.02 -5.87
C ARG A 174 20.13 27.79 -6.66
N LYS A 175 20.95 27.38 -7.62
CA LYS A 175 20.69 26.17 -8.42
C LYS A 175 20.75 24.91 -7.57
N PRO A 176 19.92 23.90 -7.86
CA PRO A 176 20.03 22.61 -7.23
C PRO A 176 21.35 21.93 -7.60
N GLN A 177 22.08 21.46 -6.59
CA GLN A 177 23.39 20.85 -6.80
C GLN A 177 23.31 19.53 -7.55
N ILE A 178 22.34 18.67 -7.21
CA ILE A 178 22.21 17.34 -7.82
C ILE A 178 20.84 17.19 -8.48
N GLY A 179 20.85 16.84 -9.77
CA GLY A 179 19.71 16.37 -10.53
C GLY A 179 19.80 14.86 -10.73
N LEU A 180 18.84 14.11 -10.17
CA LEU A 180 18.71 12.67 -10.36
C LEU A 180 17.61 12.39 -11.39
N ALA A 181 17.95 11.66 -12.45
CA ALA A 181 16.96 11.26 -13.46
C ALA A 181 17.37 9.97 -14.19
N ARG A 182 16.46 9.44 -15.00
CA ARG A 182 16.70 8.28 -15.84
C ARG A 182 17.60 8.59 -17.06
N PRO A 183 18.22 7.59 -17.71
CA PRO A 183 19.01 7.78 -18.93
C PRO A 183 18.11 8.12 -20.13
N GLY A 184 18.64 8.89 -21.09
CA GLY A 184 17.97 9.10 -22.39
C GLY A 184 16.89 10.20 -22.43
N LYS A 185 16.74 11.00 -21.37
CA LYS A 185 15.93 12.22 -21.42
C LYS A 185 16.79 13.38 -21.94
N THR A 186 16.30 14.15 -22.90
CA THR A 186 17.02 15.32 -23.41
C THR A 186 17.16 16.35 -22.28
N ILE A 187 18.39 16.56 -21.83
CA ILE A 187 18.70 17.39 -20.65
C ILE A 187 18.16 18.83 -20.83
N SER A 188 18.17 19.36 -22.06
CA SER A 188 17.78 20.74 -22.37
C SER A 188 16.30 21.07 -22.17
N THR A 189 15.40 20.09 -22.16
CA THR A 189 13.95 20.33 -22.00
C THR A 189 13.42 19.87 -20.64
N THR A 190 14.31 19.57 -19.69
CA THR A 190 13.95 18.98 -18.40
C THR A 190 14.56 19.74 -17.24
N PHE A 191 14.04 19.50 -16.03
CA PHE A 191 14.55 20.12 -14.80
C PHE A 191 16.05 19.87 -14.56
N LEU A 192 16.63 18.85 -15.19
CA LEU A 192 18.06 18.59 -15.14
C LEU A 192 18.86 19.80 -15.63
N SER A 193 18.40 20.53 -16.66
CA SER A 193 19.09 21.74 -17.14
C SER A 193 19.28 22.83 -16.06
N LEU A 194 18.47 22.81 -15.00
CA LEU A 194 18.57 23.72 -13.87
C LEU A 194 19.59 23.26 -12.81
N CYS A 195 19.99 21.99 -12.84
CA CYS A 195 20.89 21.37 -11.85
C CYS A 195 22.37 21.54 -12.24
N GLU A 196 23.23 21.67 -11.22
CA GLU A 196 24.69 21.82 -11.40
C GLU A 196 25.36 20.50 -11.82
N GLU A 197 24.99 19.39 -11.18
CA GLU A 197 25.48 18.04 -11.47
C GLU A 197 24.32 17.11 -11.81
N HIS A 198 24.50 16.27 -12.83
CA HIS A 198 23.51 15.28 -13.25
C HIS A 198 23.99 13.87 -12.95
N ILE A 199 23.19 13.12 -12.21
CA ILE A 199 23.44 11.71 -11.92
C ILE A 199 22.30 10.92 -12.56
N HIS A 200 22.65 10.05 -13.50
CA HIS A 200 21.68 9.17 -14.13
C HIS A 200 21.56 7.85 -13.37
N ALA A 201 20.33 7.36 -13.18
CA ALA A 201 20.09 6.02 -12.66
C ALA A 201 20.38 4.96 -13.75
N PRO A 202 20.98 3.79 -13.45
CA PRO A 202 21.50 3.37 -12.15
C PRO A 202 22.76 4.14 -11.74
N VAL A 203 22.84 4.50 -10.46
CA VAL A 203 23.95 5.29 -9.91
C VAL A 203 25.26 4.47 -9.96
N PRO A 204 26.37 5.02 -10.49
CA PRO A 204 27.63 4.29 -10.54
C PRO A 204 28.24 4.04 -9.14
N GLU A 205 28.97 2.94 -8.97
CA GLU A 205 29.47 2.48 -7.65
C GLU A 205 30.40 3.47 -6.94
N ASN A 206 31.08 4.35 -7.68
CA ASN A 206 31.95 5.38 -7.12
C ASN A 206 31.21 6.41 -6.22
N TYR A 207 29.91 6.62 -6.43
CA TYR A 207 29.08 7.46 -5.55
C TYR A 207 28.65 6.73 -4.27
N ASN A 208 28.61 5.39 -4.30
CA ASN A 208 28.17 4.57 -3.15
C ASN A 208 29.21 4.52 -2.02
N HIS A 209 30.50 4.73 -2.31
CA HIS A 209 31.58 4.64 -1.32
C HIS A 209 31.77 5.91 -0.46
N ARG A 210 31.21 7.06 -0.87
CA ARG A 210 31.43 8.35 -0.19
C ARG A 210 30.62 8.54 1.10
N ASN A 211 29.51 7.82 1.27
CA ASN A 211 28.53 8.14 2.32
C ASN A 211 28.37 6.99 3.33
N LYS A 212 29.19 7.00 4.39
CA LYS A 212 29.14 6.00 5.49
C LYS A 212 28.07 6.29 6.57
N HIS A 213 27.40 7.45 6.55
CA HIS A 213 26.46 7.91 7.59
C HIS A 213 24.98 7.93 7.14
N LEU A 214 24.57 7.00 6.28
CA LEU A 214 23.24 7.01 5.65
C LEU A 214 22.16 6.26 6.43
N GLU A 215 20.92 6.77 6.39
CA GLU A 215 19.73 5.96 6.65
C GLU A 215 19.71 4.79 5.66
N LEU A 216 20.05 3.60 6.14
CA LEU A 216 20.24 2.39 5.33
C LEU A 216 19.02 2.04 4.46
N ARG A 217 17.82 2.46 4.88
CA ARG A 217 16.56 2.28 4.16
C ARG A 217 15.60 3.44 4.44
N PRO A 218 14.66 3.73 3.52
CA PRO A 218 13.54 4.63 3.82
C PRO A 218 12.72 4.12 5.00
N LEU A 219 11.88 4.98 5.59
CA LEU A 219 11.04 4.55 6.70
C LEU A 219 10.15 3.36 6.29
N PRO A 220 10.07 2.31 7.11
CA PRO A 220 9.30 1.11 6.77
C PRO A 220 7.81 1.45 6.68
N VAL A 221 7.17 0.94 5.64
CA VAL A 221 5.72 1.02 5.46
C VAL A 221 5.08 -0.08 6.31
N ILE A 222 4.23 0.30 7.26
CA ILE A 222 3.37 -0.68 7.96
C ILE A 222 2.11 -0.87 7.12
N PHE A 223 2.09 -1.95 6.35
CA PHE A 223 0.98 -2.26 5.44
C PHE A 223 -0.11 -3.02 6.18
N HIS A 224 -1.28 -2.39 6.34
CA HIS A 224 -2.41 -2.98 7.04
C HIS A 224 -3.57 -3.40 6.12
N ASP A 225 -3.67 -2.84 4.91
CA ASP A 225 -4.91 -2.96 4.12
C ASP A 225 -4.68 -2.70 2.61
N GLY A 226 -4.51 -3.76 1.84
CA GLY A 226 -4.63 -3.69 0.39
C GLY A 226 -4.99 -5.05 -0.17
N ARG A 227 -5.93 -5.05 -1.11
CA ARG A 227 -6.59 -6.25 -1.62
C ARG A 227 -5.69 -7.02 -2.58
N LEU A 228 -4.70 -6.36 -3.16
CA LEU A 228 -3.70 -6.99 -4.02
C LEU A 228 -2.40 -7.24 -3.26
N VAL A 229 -1.94 -8.48 -3.31
CA VAL A 229 -0.62 -8.86 -2.78
C VAL A 229 0.47 -8.51 -3.79
N LYS A 230 0.25 -8.82 -5.07
CA LYS A 230 1.19 -8.57 -6.17
C LYS A 230 0.89 -7.27 -6.90
N ARG A 231 1.93 -6.62 -7.42
CA ARG A 231 1.82 -5.42 -8.25
C ARG A 231 1.01 -5.74 -9.53
N PRO A 232 -0.05 -4.97 -9.85
CA PRO A 232 -0.89 -5.24 -11.01
C PRO A 232 -0.24 -4.74 -12.30
N THR A 233 0.80 -5.45 -12.77
CA THR A 233 1.28 -5.30 -14.15
C THR A 233 0.21 -5.76 -15.13
N PRO A 234 0.23 -5.36 -16.42
CA PRO A 234 -0.77 -5.82 -17.40
C PRO A 234 -1.01 -7.34 -17.40
N PRO A 235 0.02 -8.22 -17.47
CA PRO A 235 -0.21 -9.67 -17.42
C PRO A 235 -0.76 -10.13 -16.06
N THR A 236 -0.29 -9.55 -14.95
CA THR A 236 -0.79 -9.89 -13.61
C THR A 236 -2.25 -9.47 -13.45
N SER A 237 -2.63 -8.33 -14.01
CA SER A 237 -4.00 -7.79 -13.98
C SER A 237 -4.95 -8.65 -14.78
N LEU A 238 -4.52 -9.13 -15.96
CA LEU A 238 -5.29 -10.11 -16.74
C LEU A 238 -5.48 -11.41 -15.97
N LEU A 239 -4.43 -11.90 -15.31
CA LEU A 239 -4.52 -13.08 -14.45
C LEU A 239 -5.49 -12.86 -13.28
N ILE A 240 -5.45 -11.68 -12.63
CA ILE A 240 -6.39 -11.33 -11.56
C ILE A 240 -7.83 -11.39 -12.08
N LEU A 241 -8.12 -10.75 -13.20
CA LEU A 241 -9.47 -10.69 -13.77
C LEU A 241 -10.00 -12.06 -14.19
N THR A 242 -9.16 -12.86 -14.85
CA THR A 242 -9.54 -14.23 -15.27
C THR A 242 -9.68 -15.17 -14.08
N TRP A 243 -8.91 -14.97 -13.00
CA TRP A 243 -8.99 -15.77 -11.79
C TRP A 243 -10.18 -15.44 -10.90
N ILE A 244 -10.73 -14.22 -10.94
CA ILE A 244 -11.83 -13.82 -10.04
C ILE A 244 -13.05 -14.75 -10.11
N PRO A 245 -13.62 -15.10 -11.29
CA PRO A 245 -14.74 -16.03 -11.37
C PRO A 245 -14.43 -17.41 -10.76
N LEU A 246 -13.24 -17.95 -11.07
CA LEU A 246 -12.76 -19.22 -10.51
C LEU A 246 -12.57 -19.11 -8.99
N GLY A 247 -12.05 -17.98 -8.52
CA GLY A 247 -11.86 -17.65 -7.11
C GLY A 247 -13.18 -17.56 -6.34
N ILE A 248 -14.24 -17.02 -6.96
CA ILE A 248 -15.59 -16.97 -6.36
C ILE A 248 -16.14 -18.39 -6.20
N ILE A 249 -16.04 -19.23 -7.23
CA ILE A 249 -16.48 -20.63 -7.18
C ILE A 249 -15.69 -21.40 -6.10
N LEU A 250 -14.37 -21.25 -6.09
CA LEU A 250 -13.50 -21.88 -5.11
C LEU A 250 -13.79 -21.37 -3.69
N ALA A 251 -14.10 -20.08 -3.51
CA ALA A 251 -14.49 -19.52 -2.23
C ALA A 251 -15.82 -20.11 -1.74
N ALA A 252 -16.82 -20.25 -2.63
CA ALA A 252 -18.09 -20.88 -2.29
C ALA A 252 -17.91 -22.34 -1.87
N ILE A 253 -17.09 -23.11 -2.60
CA ILE A 253 -16.72 -24.49 -2.24
C ILE A 253 -16.04 -24.53 -0.87
N ARG A 254 -15.06 -23.65 -0.62
CA ARG A 254 -14.35 -23.59 0.67
C ARG A 254 -15.27 -23.24 1.83
N ILE A 255 -16.18 -22.28 1.66
CA ILE A 255 -17.17 -21.89 2.69
C ILE A 255 -18.13 -23.04 2.96
N PHE A 256 -18.62 -23.70 1.91
CA PHE A 256 -19.52 -24.85 2.04
C PHE A 256 -18.85 -26.01 2.78
N LEU A 257 -17.64 -26.42 2.35
CA LEU A 257 -16.89 -27.49 3.00
C LEU A 257 -16.54 -27.14 4.45
N GLY A 258 -16.15 -25.90 4.73
CA GLY A 258 -15.88 -25.43 6.08
C GLY A 258 -17.11 -25.41 7.01
N SER A 259 -18.32 -25.33 6.45
CA SER A 259 -19.56 -25.33 7.22
C SER A 259 -20.11 -26.73 7.48
N VAL A 260 -19.81 -27.69 6.60
CA VAL A 260 -20.34 -29.07 6.67
C VAL A 260 -19.36 -30.03 7.35
N LEU A 261 -18.06 -29.84 7.13
CA LEU A 261 -17.07 -30.80 7.59
C LEU A 261 -16.65 -30.57 9.06
N PRO A 262 -16.42 -31.64 9.83
CA PRO A 262 -15.86 -31.52 11.18
C PRO A 262 -14.46 -30.90 11.19
N PHE A 263 -14.12 -30.18 12.25
CA PHE A 263 -12.85 -29.46 12.36
C PHE A 263 -11.60 -30.35 12.20
N TRP A 264 -11.63 -31.60 12.64
CA TRP A 264 -10.51 -32.54 12.51
C TRP A 264 -10.13 -32.84 11.04
N THR A 265 -11.04 -32.63 10.08
CA THR A 265 -10.79 -32.85 8.64
C THR A 265 -10.06 -31.69 7.97
N THR A 266 -10.03 -30.51 8.61
CA THR A 266 -9.49 -29.27 8.06
C THR A 266 -8.06 -29.36 7.50
N PRO A 267 -7.07 -29.99 8.16
CA PRO A 267 -5.70 -30.04 7.62
C PRO A 267 -5.61 -30.79 6.29
N TYR A 268 -6.48 -31.79 6.07
CA TYR A 268 -6.52 -32.54 4.82
C TYR A 268 -7.23 -31.76 3.70
N VAL A 269 -8.38 -31.19 4.01
CA VAL A 269 -9.22 -30.46 3.04
C VAL A 269 -8.56 -29.16 2.62
N SER A 270 -7.96 -28.42 3.56
CA SER A 270 -7.24 -27.18 3.26
C SER A 270 -6.11 -27.42 2.28
N LYS A 271 -5.33 -28.50 2.44
CA LYS A 271 -4.24 -28.86 1.53
C LYS A 271 -4.72 -29.14 0.11
N ILE A 272 -5.82 -29.89 -0.04
CA ILE A 272 -6.42 -30.18 -1.35
C ILE A 272 -6.92 -28.91 -2.03
N LEU A 273 -7.54 -28.01 -1.25
CA LEU A 273 -8.07 -26.76 -1.75
C LEU A 273 -6.99 -25.67 -1.94
N GLY A 274 -5.70 -25.98 -1.78
CA GLY A 274 -4.60 -25.04 -2.01
C GLY A 274 -4.32 -24.07 -0.85
N GLY A 275 -4.67 -24.46 0.38
CA GLY A 275 -4.30 -23.77 1.62
C GLY A 275 -3.34 -24.61 2.46
N GLN A 276 -2.52 -23.94 3.28
CA GLN A 276 -1.66 -24.61 4.25
C GLN A 276 -1.80 -23.92 5.59
N VAL A 277 -2.15 -24.68 6.62
CA VAL A 277 -2.19 -24.19 8.00
C VAL A 277 -0.97 -24.73 8.73
N ILE A 278 -0.16 -23.82 9.28
CA ILE A 278 1.02 -24.16 10.07
C ILE A 278 0.77 -23.73 11.50
N VAL A 279 0.73 -24.69 12.40
CA VAL A 279 0.57 -24.44 13.84
C VAL A 279 1.94 -24.47 14.49
N LYS A 280 2.33 -23.36 15.13
CA LYS A 280 3.57 -23.27 15.90
C LYS A 280 3.23 -23.33 17.40
N GLY A 281 3.77 -24.32 18.09
CA GLY A 281 3.50 -24.56 19.51
C GLY A 281 2.32 -25.52 19.76
N LYS A 282 1.92 -25.65 21.02
CA LYS A 282 0.80 -26.51 21.44
C LYS A 282 -0.46 -25.65 21.58
N PRO A 283 -1.56 -25.95 20.87
CA PRO A 283 -2.80 -25.22 21.03
C PRO A 283 -3.33 -25.30 22.48
N PRO A 284 -3.85 -24.21 23.05
CA PRO A 284 -4.41 -24.20 24.39
C PRO A 284 -5.60 -25.15 24.51
N GLN A 285 -5.64 -25.89 25.62
CA GLN A 285 -6.76 -26.76 25.95
C GLN A 285 -8.04 -25.96 26.24
N PRO A 286 -9.23 -26.57 26.08
CA PRO A 286 -10.47 -25.94 26.46
C PRO A 286 -10.47 -25.50 27.93
N PRO A 287 -11.14 -24.38 28.27
CA PRO A 287 -11.27 -23.96 29.66
C PRO A 287 -12.00 -25.04 30.46
N ALA A 288 -11.47 -25.34 31.66
CA ALA A 288 -12.10 -26.27 32.59
C ALA A 288 -13.47 -25.73 33.06
N ALA A 289 -14.39 -26.62 33.41
CA ALA A 289 -15.71 -26.25 33.93
C ALA A 289 -15.57 -25.31 35.14
N GLY A 290 -16.13 -24.10 35.06
CA GLY A 290 -16.08 -23.08 36.10
C GLY A 290 -15.03 -21.97 35.91
N ASN A 291 -14.11 -22.11 34.95
CA ASN A 291 -13.16 -21.04 34.60
C ASN A 291 -13.70 -20.15 33.46
N SER A 292 -13.35 -18.86 33.48
CA SER A 292 -13.58 -17.97 32.34
C SER A 292 -12.77 -18.43 31.13
N GLY A 293 -13.36 -18.31 29.94
CA GLY A 293 -12.67 -18.61 28.69
C GLY A 293 -11.51 -17.68 28.39
N VAL A 294 -10.73 -18.06 27.37
CA VAL A 294 -9.59 -17.30 26.88
C VAL A 294 -10.04 -16.33 25.80
N LEU A 295 -9.58 -15.08 25.89
CA LEU A 295 -9.75 -14.07 24.86
C LEU A 295 -8.57 -14.15 23.87
N PHE A 296 -8.86 -14.58 22.64
CA PHE A 296 -7.91 -14.55 21.54
C PHE A 296 -7.98 -13.21 20.80
N VAL A 297 -6.80 -12.65 20.49
CA VAL A 297 -6.68 -11.36 19.80
C VAL A 297 -6.00 -11.57 18.46
N CYS A 298 -6.74 -11.33 17.38
CA CYS A 298 -6.23 -11.46 16.02
C CYS A 298 -5.53 -10.17 15.56
N THR A 299 -4.82 -10.23 14.44
CA THR A 299 -4.10 -9.07 13.87
C THR A 299 -4.78 -8.47 12.66
N HIS A 300 -5.60 -9.25 11.94
CA HIS A 300 -6.27 -8.76 10.74
C HIS A 300 -7.73 -8.43 10.99
N ARG A 301 -8.23 -7.44 10.24
CA ARG A 301 -9.65 -7.08 10.22
C ARG A 301 -10.45 -8.02 9.31
N THR A 302 -10.43 -9.32 9.62
CA THR A 302 -11.10 -10.35 8.81
C THR A 302 -11.67 -11.46 9.70
N LEU A 303 -12.84 -11.98 9.31
CA LEU A 303 -13.43 -13.17 9.92
C LEU A 303 -12.65 -14.45 9.62
N MET A 304 -11.70 -14.41 8.68
CA MET A 304 -10.85 -15.56 8.36
C MET A 304 -9.96 -15.95 9.55
N ASP A 305 -9.42 -14.98 10.30
CA ASP A 305 -8.55 -15.25 11.45
C ASP A 305 -9.29 -16.07 12.53
N PRO A 306 -10.48 -15.66 13.03
CA PRO A 306 -11.29 -16.47 13.94
C PRO A 306 -11.70 -17.86 13.41
N VAL A 307 -11.99 -17.96 12.11
CA VAL A 307 -12.37 -19.24 11.47
C VAL A 307 -11.18 -20.20 11.48
N VAL A 308 -10.00 -19.74 11.05
CA VAL A 308 -8.77 -20.54 11.09
C VAL A 308 -8.40 -20.91 12.52
N LEU A 309 -8.57 -20.00 13.48
CA LEU A 309 -8.33 -20.26 14.89
C LEU A 309 -9.25 -21.36 15.43
N SER A 310 -10.55 -21.32 15.09
CA SER A 310 -11.51 -22.36 15.47
C SER A 310 -11.15 -23.73 14.87
N TYR A 311 -10.63 -23.74 13.63
CA TYR A 311 -10.12 -24.95 12.99
C TYR A 311 -8.89 -25.53 13.70
N VAL A 312 -7.94 -24.67 14.07
CA VAL A 312 -6.69 -25.09 14.76
C VAL A 312 -6.98 -25.58 16.18
N LEU A 313 -7.98 -25.00 16.86
CA LEU A 313 -8.37 -25.39 18.21
C LEU A 313 -9.40 -26.51 18.26
N GLU A 314 -9.86 -26.98 17.10
CA GLU A 314 -10.88 -28.03 16.93
C GLU A 314 -12.18 -27.74 17.71
N ARG A 315 -12.53 -26.46 17.87
CA ARG A 315 -13.73 -26.02 18.57
C ARG A 315 -14.21 -24.67 18.05
N SER A 316 -15.53 -24.47 18.05
CA SER A 316 -16.13 -23.24 17.56
C SER A 316 -15.96 -22.12 18.58
N ILE A 317 -15.28 -21.04 18.18
CA ILE A 317 -15.04 -19.89 19.05
C ILE A 317 -15.78 -18.68 18.49
N PRO A 318 -16.73 -18.09 19.25
CA PRO A 318 -17.44 -16.90 18.81
C PRO A 318 -16.49 -15.75 18.49
N ALA A 319 -16.73 -15.08 17.37
CA ALA A 319 -15.97 -13.90 16.95
C ALA A 319 -16.75 -12.62 17.26
N VAL A 320 -16.10 -11.71 17.98
CA VAL A 320 -16.64 -10.39 18.29
C VAL A 320 -16.27 -9.41 17.19
N THR A 321 -17.27 -8.72 16.64
CA THR A 321 -17.10 -7.82 15.50
C THR A 321 -17.90 -6.54 15.70
N TYR A 322 -17.40 -5.40 15.25
CA TYR A 322 -18.11 -4.13 15.29
C TYR A 322 -18.85 -3.85 13.97
N SER A 323 -18.39 -4.41 12.85
CA SER A 323 -18.87 -4.02 11.52
C SER A 323 -18.74 -5.12 10.48
N ILE A 324 -19.43 -6.25 10.68
CA ILE A 324 -19.63 -7.26 9.63
C ILE A 324 -21.00 -7.12 8.96
N SER A 325 -21.02 -7.36 7.65
CA SER A 325 -22.26 -7.40 6.88
C SER A 325 -23.14 -8.57 7.31
N ARG A 326 -24.47 -8.45 7.15
CA ARG A 326 -25.41 -9.56 7.42
C ARG A 326 -25.11 -10.78 6.56
N LEU A 327 -24.65 -10.56 5.32
CA LEU A 327 -24.26 -11.66 4.42
C LEU A 327 -23.07 -12.44 5.01
N THR A 328 -22.05 -11.74 5.51
CA THR A 328 -20.88 -12.37 6.12
C THR A 328 -21.25 -13.11 7.41
N GLU A 329 -22.20 -12.59 8.17
CA GLU A 329 -22.76 -13.23 9.37
C GLU A 329 -23.50 -14.55 9.02
N ILE A 330 -24.30 -14.55 7.95
CA ILE A 330 -25.02 -15.76 7.46
C ILE A 330 -24.04 -16.82 6.90
N LEU A 331 -22.99 -16.39 6.20
CA LEU A 331 -22.00 -17.28 5.59
C LEU A 331 -20.92 -17.75 6.56
N SER A 332 -20.91 -17.27 7.81
CA SER A 332 -19.86 -17.60 8.77
C SER A 332 -20.07 -19.02 9.32
N PRO A 333 -19.03 -19.88 9.32
CA PRO A 333 -19.10 -21.21 9.94
C PRO A 333 -19.03 -21.15 11.47
N ILE A 334 -18.78 -19.96 12.04
CA ILE A 334 -18.67 -19.74 13.50
C ILE A 334 -19.69 -18.69 13.97
N PRO A 335 -20.10 -18.73 15.25
CA PRO A 335 -20.94 -17.69 15.82
C PRO A 335 -20.27 -16.33 15.77
N THR A 336 -21.05 -15.28 15.50
CA THR A 336 -20.55 -13.90 15.57
C THR A 336 -21.36 -13.07 16.55
N VAL A 337 -20.69 -12.16 17.26
CA VAL A 337 -21.29 -11.28 18.26
C VAL A 337 -21.03 -9.83 17.88
N ARG A 338 -22.09 -9.09 17.52
CA ARG A 338 -21.98 -7.66 17.22
C ARG A 338 -21.72 -6.83 18.47
N LEU A 339 -20.75 -5.92 18.39
CA LEU A 339 -20.53 -4.85 19.36
C LEU A 339 -21.17 -3.53 18.92
N THR A 340 -21.34 -2.63 19.88
CA THR A 340 -22.09 -1.37 19.75
C THR A 340 -21.19 -0.12 19.73
N ARG A 341 -19.86 -0.27 19.87
CA ARG A 341 -18.87 0.80 19.99
C ARG A 341 -19.08 1.69 21.21
N VAL A 342 -19.80 1.19 22.21
CA VAL A 342 -20.00 1.83 23.51
C VAL A 342 -19.23 1.03 24.53
N ARG A 343 -18.17 1.62 25.08
CA ARG A 343 -17.16 0.93 25.90
C ARG A 343 -17.76 0.06 26.99
N ASP A 344 -18.64 0.62 27.81
CA ASP A 344 -19.15 -0.06 29.00
C ASP A 344 -20.12 -1.19 28.63
N VAL A 345 -20.90 -1.00 27.56
CA VAL A 345 -21.81 -2.01 26.99
C VAL A 345 -21.02 -3.17 26.37
N ASP A 346 -20.00 -2.84 25.59
CA ASP A 346 -19.17 -3.83 24.90
C ASP A 346 -18.32 -4.62 25.91
N ALA A 347 -17.80 -3.98 26.95
CA ALA A 347 -17.08 -4.65 28.04
C ALA A 347 -17.98 -5.63 28.80
N ALA A 348 -19.21 -5.23 29.15
CA ALA A 348 -20.17 -6.12 29.78
C ALA A 348 -20.52 -7.32 28.89
N LYS A 349 -20.70 -7.08 27.58
CA LYS A 349 -21.00 -8.12 26.59
C LYS A 349 -19.85 -9.09 26.40
N ILE A 350 -18.60 -8.60 26.34
CA ILE A 350 -17.39 -9.43 26.28
C ILE A 350 -17.26 -10.29 27.54
N LYS A 351 -17.43 -9.71 28.73
CA LYS A 351 -17.41 -10.46 30.01
C LYS A 351 -18.46 -11.57 30.04
N GLN A 352 -19.67 -11.28 29.56
CA GLN A 352 -20.75 -12.28 29.47
C GLN A 352 -20.45 -13.41 28.48
N GLN A 353 -19.75 -13.15 27.38
CA GLN A 353 -19.36 -14.20 26.43
C GLN A 353 -18.20 -15.03 26.99
N LEU A 354 -17.23 -14.39 27.63
CA LEU A 354 -16.10 -15.08 28.28
C LEU A 354 -16.54 -15.98 29.44
N SER A 355 -17.65 -15.69 30.10
CA SER A 355 -18.22 -16.59 31.11
C SER A 355 -18.85 -17.86 30.50
N LYS A 356 -19.13 -17.87 29.20
CA LYS A 356 -19.69 -19.03 28.47
C LYS A 356 -18.60 -19.88 27.81
N GLY A 357 -17.43 -19.32 27.54
CA GLY A 357 -16.32 -20.00 26.89
C GLY A 357 -15.35 -19.02 26.24
N ASP A 358 -14.52 -19.53 25.34
CA ASP A 358 -13.51 -18.72 24.65
C ASP A 358 -14.14 -17.70 23.70
N LEU A 359 -13.39 -16.66 23.40
CA LEU A 359 -13.85 -15.55 22.56
C LEU A 359 -12.71 -15.06 21.68
N VAL A 360 -13.00 -14.68 20.43
CA VAL A 360 -12.02 -14.05 19.53
C VAL A 360 -12.39 -12.60 19.28
N VAL A 361 -11.40 -11.70 19.30
CA VAL A 361 -11.58 -10.31 18.89
C VAL A 361 -10.61 -9.99 17.74
N CYS A 362 -11.12 -9.29 16.73
CA CYS A 362 -10.31 -8.76 15.63
C CYS A 362 -10.08 -7.24 15.81
N PRO A 363 -8.96 -6.69 15.33
CA PRO A 363 -8.69 -5.26 15.36
C PRO A 363 -9.61 -4.55 14.39
N GLU A 364 -10.75 -4.12 14.91
CA GLU A 364 -11.69 -3.26 14.21
C GLU A 364 -11.64 -1.88 14.86
N GLY A 365 -10.55 -1.14 14.61
CA GLY A 365 -10.40 0.24 15.10
C GLY A 365 -10.26 0.40 16.62
N VAL A 366 -10.09 -0.68 17.37
CA VAL A 366 -9.81 -0.63 18.81
C VAL A 366 -8.34 -0.27 18.99
N LYS A 367 -8.05 0.91 19.53
CA LYS A 367 -6.74 1.17 20.13
C LYS A 367 -6.59 0.16 21.28
N TYR A 368 -5.71 -0.83 21.12
CA TYR A 368 -5.47 -1.92 22.07
C TYR A 368 -5.03 -1.49 23.48
N THR A 369 -4.86 -0.19 23.71
CA THR A 369 -4.56 0.41 25.02
C THR A 369 -5.64 0.16 26.08
N ALA A 370 -6.87 -0.20 25.71
CA ALA A 370 -7.97 -0.31 26.67
C ALA A 370 -8.19 -1.71 27.30
N LEU A 371 -7.78 -2.82 26.66
CA LEU A 371 -8.02 -4.18 27.20
C LEU A 371 -6.88 -4.68 28.11
N LEU A 372 -5.67 -4.17 27.94
CA LEU A 372 -4.48 -4.60 28.71
C LEU A 372 -4.33 -3.91 30.07
N SER A 373 -5.24 -3.00 30.45
CA SER A 373 -5.16 -2.29 31.73
C SER A 373 -5.77 -3.05 32.92
N GLU A 374 -6.55 -4.12 32.68
CA GLU A 374 -7.20 -4.89 33.76
C GLU A 374 -6.81 -6.38 33.82
N THR A 375 -6.08 -6.91 32.84
CA THR A 375 -5.60 -8.31 32.86
C THR A 375 -4.09 -8.35 33.02
N LYS A 376 -3.62 -8.47 34.28
CA LYS A 376 -2.24 -8.87 34.57
C LYS A 376 -1.99 -10.26 33.97
N THR A 377 -1.28 -10.37 32.85
CA THR A 377 -0.35 -11.49 32.59
C THR A 377 0.53 -11.26 31.36
N SER A 378 1.78 -11.69 31.52
CA SER A 378 2.94 -11.67 30.63
C SER A 378 2.67 -11.76 29.13
N ALA A 379 2.98 -10.69 28.40
CA ALA A 379 3.30 -10.74 26.98
C ALA A 379 4.82 -10.72 26.81
N SER A 380 5.43 -11.89 26.64
CA SER A 380 6.80 -12.01 26.14
C SER A 380 6.74 -11.92 24.61
N TYR A 381 7.22 -10.80 24.06
CA TYR A 381 7.52 -10.68 22.64
C TYR A 381 8.82 -11.44 22.37
N SER A 382 8.76 -12.43 21.47
CA SER A 382 9.91 -13.11 20.88
C SER A 382 9.94 -12.84 19.38
#